data_AF-A0AAN8X5Z3-F1
#
_entry.id   AF-A0AAN8X5Z3-F1
#
_cell.length_a   1.000
_cell.length_b   1.000
_cell.length_c   1.000
_cell.angle_alpha   90.00
_cell.angle_beta   90.00
_cell.angle_gamma   90.00
#
_symmetry.space_group_name_H-M   'P 1'
#
loop_
_entity.id
_entity.type
_entity.pdbx_description
1 polymer ?
#
loop_
_entity_poly.entity_id
_entity_poly.type
_entity_poly.pdbx_seq_one_letter_code
_entity_poly.pdbx_strand_id
1 'polypeptide(L)'
;MGKVACEACKNQPKCWETYVGQQLYKLAILDLLIMFLSTFFINFPRKCIGHKVLRRSRLGSIIGDIEFIIPKHVLDIVYGQTLCWLGMFYSPLLPAVTCIKLVLVFYIKYFDCTINTSQSSQLYRTSRSNSLFISILLVSFIVTIIPVGYSIAEITPSMSCGPFQGLKTIWSEMINVIAELPHWLQTVVFFMGTAGFAVPAIIILILAWYYYYAVGAANKHMVSLLKNQLILEGHDKQFLLSRLDQMIKKSTEDDVTARSSRNFEDDTSHGNDQTLEA
;
A
#
# COMPACT_ATOMS: atom_id res chain seq x y z
N MET A 1 51.26 -22.12 33.36
CA MET A 1 50.04 -22.74 32.80
C MET A 1 49.09 -21.62 32.41
N GLY A 2 48.70 -21.33 31.19
CA GLY A 2 49.07 -21.76 29.85
C GLY A 2 48.34 -20.76 28.94
N LYS A 3 49.09 -19.91 28.24
CA LYS A 3 48.53 -19.01 27.22
C LYS A 3 48.10 -19.87 26.04
N VAL A 4 46.82 -20.27 26.01
CA VAL A 4 46.20 -20.78 24.78
C VAL A 4 45.63 -19.57 24.06
N ALA A 5 46.52 -18.86 23.35
CA ALA A 5 46.10 -17.96 22.29
C ALA A 5 45.47 -18.84 21.21
N CYS A 6 44.14 -18.85 21.15
CA CYS A 6 43.39 -19.68 20.23
C CYS A 6 43.63 -19.18 18.80
N GLU A 7 44.45 -19.90 18.04
CA GLU A 7 44.76 -19.67 16.62
C GLU A 7 43.52 -19.83 15.72
N ALA A 8 42.42 -20.36 16.26
CA ALA A 8 41.10 -20.43 15.61
C ALA A 8 40.31 -19.10 15.64
N CYS A 9 40.77 -18.06 16.35
CA CYS A 9 40.09 -16.77 16.46
C CYS A 9 40.31 -15.80 15.28
N LYS A 10 40.87 -16.26 14.15
CA LYS A 10 41.16 -15.38 12.99
C LYS A 10 39.98 -15.24 12.02
N ASN A 11 39.03 -16.19 12.02
CA ASN A 11 37.95 -16.26 11.02
C ASN A 11 36.51 -16.35 11.58
N GLN A 12 36.29 -16.27 12.90
CA GLN A 12 34.94 -16.11 13.45
C GLN A 12 34.67 -14.64 13.80
N PRO A 13 33.48 -14.09 13.52
CA PRO A 13 33.15 -12.75 13.97
C PRO A 13 33.28 -12.71 15.49
N LYS A 14 34.24 -11.93 16.01
CA LYS A 14 34.53 -11.82 17.44
C LYS A 14 33.32 -11.42 18.29
N CYS A 15 32.28 -10.85 17.66
CA CYS A 15 31.00 -10.50 18.25
C CYS A 15 29.89 -10.77 17.22
N TRP A 16 29.10 -11.83 17.36
CA TRP A 16 28.10 -12.19 16.36
C TRP A 16 26.91 -11.21 16.36
N GLU A 17 26.52 -10.68 17.51
CA GLU A 17 25.41 -9.72 17.66
C GLU A 17 25.71 -8.43 16.90
N THR A 18 26.92 -7.89 17.11
CA THR A 18 27.40 -6.69 16.42
C THR A 18 27.55 -6.95 14.93
N TYR A 19 28.00 -8.14 14.54
CA TYR A 19 28.11 -8.53 13.14
C TYR A 19 26.74 -8.54 12.46
N VAL A 20 25.71 -9.15 13.07
CA VAL A 20 24.34 -9.13 12.55
C VAL A 20 23.83 -7.68 12.42
N GLY A 21 24.01 -6.85 13.45
CA GLY A 21 23.63 -5.44 13.40
C GLY A 21 24.33 -4.67 12.27
N GLN A 22 25.62 -4.92 12.04
CA GLN A 22 26.37 -4.31 10.93
C GLN A 22 25.87 -4.76 9.56
N GLN A 23 25.51 -6.04 9.40
CA GLN A 23 24.97 -6.54 8.13
C GLN A 23 23.59 -5.93 7.84
N LEU A 24 22.71 -5.85 8.85
CA LEU A 24 21.41 -5.21 8.72
C LEU A 24 21.53 -3.71 8.39
N TYR A 25 22.49 -3.01 9.00
CA TYR A 25 22.77 -1.62 8.69
C TYR A 25 23.25 -1.43 7.24
N LYS A 26 24.21 -2.24 6.79
CA LYS A 26 24.69 -2.24 5.40
C LYS A 26 23.56 -2.51 4.42
N LEU A 27 22.70 -3.48 4.72
CA LEU A 27 21.55 -3.84 3.90
C LEU A 27 20.54 -2.68 3.81
N ALA A 28 20.26 -2.00 4.93
CA ALA A 28 19.36 -0.85 4.95
C ALA A 28 19.87 0.35 4.12
N ILE A 29 21.18 0.61 4.14
CA ILE A 29 21.83 1.64 3.31
C ILE A 29 21.84 1.23 1.84
N LEU A 30 22.19 -0.02 1.54
CA LEU A 30 22.24 -0.53 0.18
C LEU A 30 20.86 -0.50 -0.47
N ASP A 31 19.80 -0.81 0.27
CA ASP A 31 18.42 -0.66 -0.18
C ASP A 31 18.09 0.80 -0.56
N LEU A 32 18.46 1.77 0.29
CA LEU A 32 18.31 3.18 -0.03
C LEU A 32 19.11 3.59 -1.28
N LEU A 33 20.35 3.11 -1.40
CA LEU A 33 21.22 3.40 -2.53
C LEU A 33 20.65 2.82 -3.84
N ILE A 34 20.18 1.58 -3.84
CA ILE A 34 19.56 0.94 -5.01
C ILE A 34 18.29 1.70 -5.40
N MET A 35 17.46 2.08 -4.43
CA MET A 35 16.26 2.87 -4.69
C MET A 35 16.60 4.23 -5.32
N PHE A 36 17.61 4.91 -4.79
CA PHE A 36 18.10 6.17 -5.34
C PHE A 36 18.64 5.99 -6.76
N LEU A 37 19.54 5.03 -6.97
CA LEU A 37 20.16 4.78 -8.27
C LEU A 37 19.13 4.38 -9.33
N SER A 38 18.19 3.50 -9.00
CA SER A 38 17.13 3.11 -9.93
C SER A 38 16.22 4.28 -10.30
N THR A 39 15.89 5.16 -9.33
CA THR A 39 15.05 6.33 -9.60
C THR A 39 15.76 7.34 -10.51
N PHE A 40 17.03 7.67 -10.24
CA PHE A 40 17.76 8.72 -10.96
C PHE A 40 18.46 8.25 -12.24
N PHE A 41 18.96 7.01 -12.29
CA PHE A 41 19.72 6.51 -13.44
C PHE A 41 18.92 5.58 -14.35
N ILE A 42 17.79 5.04 -13.90
CA ILE A 42 16.96 4.16 -14.73
C ILE A 42 15.64 4.85 -15.09
N ASN A 43 14.85 5.25 -14.09
CA ASN A 43 13.51 5.81 -14.34
C ASN A 43 13.58 7.18 -15.03
N PHE A 44 14.46 8.07 -14.54
CA PHE A 44 14.58 9.43 -15.09
C PHE A 44 15.09 9.47 -16.55
N PRO A 45 16.18 8.75 -16.94
CA PRO A 45 16.63 8.72 -18.33
C PRO A 45 15.61 8.03 -19.24
N ARG A 46 14.95 6.97 -18.77
CA ARG A 46 13.92 6.26 -19.54
C ARG A 46 12.77 7.19 -19.93
N LYS A 47 12.32 8.08 -19.03
CA LYS A 47 11.31 9.10 -19.38
C LYS A 47 11.85 10.17 -20.33
N CYS A 48 13.07 10.65 -20.10
CA CYS A 48 13.69 11.66 -20.96
C CYS A 48 13.88 11.15 -22.41
N ILE A 49 14.34 9.90 -22.56
CA ILE A 49 14.51 9.23 -23.85
C ILE A 49 13.15 8.93 -24.50
N GLY A 50 12.17 8.44 -23.74
CA GLY A 50 10.81 8.21 -24.23
C GLY A 50 10.16 9.47 -24.80
N HIS A 51 10.33 10.60 -24.11
CA HIS A 51 9.75 11.88 -24.53
C HIS A 51 10.52 12.57 -25.68
N LYS A 52 11.86 12.48 -25.70
CA LYS A 52 12.70 13.15 -26.73
C LYS A 52 12.91 12.34 -28.00
N VAL A 53 13.14 11.02 -27.89
CA VAL A 53 13.60 10.18 -29.02
C VAL A 53 12.46 9.41 -29.67
N LEU A 54 11.48 8.93 -28.89
CA LEU A 54 10.43 8.05 -29.40
C LEU A 54 9.02 8.66 -29.51
N ARG A 55 8.88 10.00 -29.41
CA ARG A 55 7.62 10.71 -29.70
C ARG A 55 7.02 10.40 -31.09
N ARG A 56 7.86 9.90 -32.00
CA ARG A 56 7.50 9.56 -33.39
C ARG A 56 6.95 8.13 -33.58
N SER A 57 7.01 7.26 -32.57
CA SER A 57 6.56 5.87 -32.63
C SER A 57 5.63 5.51 -31.46
N ARG A 58 4.52 4.79 -31.72
CA ARG A 58 3.62 4.28 -30.65
C ARG A 58 4.35 3.43 -29.60
N LEU A 59 5.45 2.78 -29.96
CA LEU A 59 6.28 1.99 -29.03
C LEU A 59 6.99 2.85 -27.99
N GLY A 60 7.26 4.13 -28.29
CA GLY A 60 7.91 5.07 -27.38
C GLY A 60 7.07 5.44 -26.15
N SER A 61 5.78 5.65 -26.36
CA SER A 61 4.83 5.91 -25.27
C SER A 61 4.76 4.69 -24.34
N ILE A 62 4.66 3.48 -24.92
CA ILE A 62 4.53 2.23 -24.16
C ILE A 62 5.82 1.90 -23.38
N ILE A 63 7.00 2.13 -23.97
CA ILE A 63 8.28 1.92 -23.26
C ILE A 63 8.53 2.99 -22.19
N GLY A 64 8.11 4.23 -22.43
CA GLY A 64 8.38 5.37 -21.57
C GLY A 64 7.44 5.49 -20.36
N ASP A 65 6.22 5.00 -20.48
CA ASP A 65 5.22 5.06 -19.42
C ASP A 65 5.49 3.97 -18.36
N ILE A 66 6.13 4.39 -17.26
CA ILE A 66 6.21 3.59 -16.04
C ILE A 66 4.90 3.78 -15.28
N GLU A 67 4.10 2.73 -15.13
CA GLU A 67 2.91 2.75 -14.28
C GLU A 67 3.32 2.71 -12.80
N PHE A 68 2.74 3.60 -11.98
CA PHE A 68 2.97 3.61 -10.53
C PHE A 68 2.14 2.53 -9.85
N ILE A 69 2.77 1.38 -9.58
CA ILE A 69 2.16 0.27 -8.86
C ILE A 69 2.35 0.48 -7.35
N ILE A 70 1.34 1.08 -6.69
CA ILE A 70 1.33 1.38 -5.25
C ILE A 70 1.76 0.17 -4.38
N PRO A 71 1.26 -1.07 -4.60
CA PRO A 71 1.64 -2.21 -3.78
C PRO A 71 3.14 -2.54 -3.77
N LYS A 72 3.84 -2.30 -4.89
CA LYS A 72 5.29 -2.57 -4.98
C LYS A 72 6.06 -1.63 -4.05
N HIS A 73 5.71 -0.35 -4.09
CA HIS A 73 6.36 0.66 -3.24
C HIS A 73 6.01 0.51 -1.76
N VAL A 74 4.78 0.07 -1.45
CA VAL A 74 4.42 -0.24 -0.06
C VAL A 74 5.18 -1.46 0.44
N LEU A 75 5.39 -2.48 -0.40
CA LEU A 75 6.18 -3.65 -0.02
C LEU A 75 7.64 -3.29 0.28
N ASP A 76 8.25 -2.39 -0.50
CA ASP A 76 9.59 -1.84 -0.23
C ASP A 76 9.63 -1.14 1.15
N ILE A 77 8.58 -0.38 1.50
CA ILE A 77 8.48 0.30 2.80
C ILE A 77 8.34 -0.72 3.94
N VAL A 78 7.45 -1.72 3.79
CA VAL A 78 7.26 -2.77 4.80
C VAL A 78 8.55 -3.56 4.99
N TYR A 79 9.28 -3.88 3.93
CA TYR A 79 10.61 -4.50 4.01
C TYR A 79 11.61 -3.63 4.79
N GLY A 80 11.59 -2.31 4.59
CA GLY A 80 12.40 -1.39 5.40
C GLY A 80 12.02 -1.39 6.89
N GLN A 81 10.72 -1.48 7.19
CA GLN A 81 10.20 -1.56 8.57
C GLN A 81 10.60 -2.86 9.26
N THR A 82 10.50 -4.00 8.57
CA THR A 82 10.89 -5.31 9.14
C THR A 82 12.38 -5.36 9.45
N LEU A 83 13.23 -4.79 8.58
CA LEU A 83 14.67 -4.65 8.86
C LEU A 83 14.94 -3.80 10.11
N CYS A 84 14.16 -2.73 10.33
CA CYS A 84 14.27 -1.93 11.54
C CYS A 84 13.85 -2.71 12.79
N TRP A 85 12.72 -3.43 12.73
CA TRP A 85 12.26 -4.26 13.86
C TRP A 85 13.22 -5.39 14.18
N LEU A 86 13.81 -6.01 13.17
CA LEU A 86 14.83 -7.05 13.34
C LEU A 86 16.11 -6.47 13.93
N GLY A 87 16.55 -5.30 13.44
CA GLY A 87 17.85 -4.72 13.77
C GLY A 87 17.86 -3.82 15.01
N MET A 88 16.72 -3.32 15.48
CA MET A 88 16.67 -2.43 16.65
C MET A 88 17.15 -3.10 17.94
N PHE A 89 17.01 -4.43 18.04
CA PHE A 89 17.54 -5.20 19.15
C PHE A 89 19.07 -5.28 19.12
N TYR A 90 19.66 -5.51 17.94
CA TYR A 90 21.11 -5.65 17.78
C TYR A 90 21.86 -4.32 17.69
N SER A 91 21.19 -3.26 17.23
CA SER A 91 21.75 -1.92 17.08
C SER A 91 20.70 -0.86 17.44
N PRO A 92 20.79 -0.22 18.62
CA PRO A 92 19.81 0.78 19.06
C PRO A 92 19.82 2.06 18.21
N LEU A 93 20.82 2.25 17.36
CA LEU A 93 20.90 3.38 16.42
C LEU A 93 20.08 3.15 15.13
N LEU A 94 19.72 1.90 14.82
CA LEU A 94 19.01 1.54 13.59
C LEU A 94 17.64 2.23 13.44
N PRO A 95 16.83 2.42 14.50
CA PRO A 95 15.59 3.18 14.42
C PRO A 95 15.80 4.64 13.99
N ALA A 96 16.80 5.32 14.54
CA ALA A 96 17.11 6.70 14.16
C ALA A 96 17.53 6.81 12.68
N VAL A 97 18.35 5.87 12.22
CA VAL A 97 18.76 5.76 10.81
C VAL A 97 17.55 5.48 9.92
N THR A 98 16.63 4.62 10.37
CA THR A 98 15.40 4.29 9.66
C THR A 98 14.48 5.51 9.55
N CYS A 99 14.38 6.36 10.58
CA CYS A 99 13.65 7.62 10.51
C CYS A 99 14.21 8.53 9.41
N ILE A 100 15.52 8.73 9.37
CA ILE A 100 16.18 9.53 8.33
C ILE A 100 15.95 8.91 6.95
N LYS A 101 16.11 7.57 6.83
CA LYS A 101 15.82 6.82 5.61
C LYS A 101 14.39 7.05 5.13
N LEU A 102 13.39 7.00 6.00
CA LEU A 102 11.97 7.19 5.62
C LEU A 102 11.73 8.59 5.04
N VAL A 103 12.36 9.62 5.62
CA VAL A 103 12.30 10.98 5.07
C VAL A 103 12.92 11.04 3.67
N LEU A 104 14.09 10.43 3.47
CA LEU A 104 14.74 10.39 2.15
C LEU A 104 13.90 9.62 1.12
N VAL A 105 13.38 8.45 1.50
CA VAL A 105 12.50 7.64 0.64
C VAL A 105 11.25 8.43 0.25
N PHE A 106 10.66 9.18 1.18
CA PHE A 106 9.51 10.03 0.89
C PHE A 106 9.83 11.04 -0.22
N TYR A 107 10.94 11.78 -0.11
CA TYR A 107 11.34 12.75 -1.14
C TYR A 107 11.68 12.08 -2.48
N ILE A 108 12.37 10.94 -2.47
CA ILE A 108 12.69 10.19 -3.70
C ILE A 108 11.40 9.71 -4.38
N LYS A 109 10.46 9.13 -3.63
CA LYS A 109 9.18 8.65 -4.18
C LYS A 109 8.29 9.80 -4.63
N TYR A 110 8.28 10.92 -3.92
CA TYR A 110 7.58 12.12 -4.34
C TYR A 110 8.10 12.65 -5.68
N PHE A 111 9.43 12.70 -5.83
CA PHE A 111 10.08 13.06 -7.10
C PHE A 111 9.72 12.06 -8.21
N ASP A 112 9.82 10.75 -7.94
CA ASP A 112 9.48 9.69 -8.92
C ASP A 112 8.02 9.80 -9.39
N CYS A 113 7.07 10.00 -8.46
CA CYS A 113 5.66 10.20 -8.79
C CYS A 113 5.40 11.46 -9.62
N THR A 114 6.08 12.57 -9.30
CA THR A 114 5.82 13.87 -9.94
C THR A 114 6.48 13.96 -11.30
N ILE A 115 7.72 13.47 -11.42
CA ILE A 115 8.56 13.67 -12.60
C ILE A 115 8.62 12.43 -13.47
N ASN A 116 8.68 11.21 -12.93
CA ASN A 116 8.91 10.01 -13.72
C ASN A 116 7.62 9.27 -14.11
N THR A 117 6.60 9.27 -13.26
CA THR A 117 5.39 8.48 -13.53
C THR A 117 4.38 9.22 -14.42
N SER A 118 3.65 8.50 -15.27
CA SER A 118 2.40 8.93 -15.89
C SER A 118 1.20 8.55 -15.02
N GLN A 119 0.07 9.22 -15.18
CA GLN A 119 -1.10 9.04 -14.32
C GLN A 119 -1.58 7.58 -14.36
N SER A 120 -1.60 6.90 -13.21
CA SER A 120 -1.98 5.48 -13.14
C SER A 120 -3.38 5.26 -13.72
N SER A 121 -3.45 4.44 -14.78
CA SER A 121 -4.70 4.01 -15.42
C SER A 121 -5.58 3.17 -14.48
N GLN A 122 -4.93 2.53 -13.49
CA GLN A 122 -5.57 1.66 -12.53
C GLN A 122 -6.02 2.47 -11.30
N LEU A 123 -7.32 2.76 -11.23
CA LEU A 123 -7.97 3.30 -10.03
C LEU A 123 -7.97 2.22 -8.94
N TYR A 124 -6.93 2.20 -8.12
CA TYR A 124 -6.91 1.33 -6.97
C TYR A 124 -7.92 1.84 -5.95
N ARG A 125 -8.91 1.00 -5.61
CA ARG A 125 -9.92 1.35 -4.60
C ARG A 125 -9.28 1.43 -3.21
N THR A 126 -9.14 2.64 -2.68
CA THR A 126 -8.47 2.99 -1.41
C THR A 126 -8.74 2.01 -0.25
N SER A 127 -9.99 1.57 -0.07
CA SER A 127 -10.35 0.63 1.00
C SER A 127 -9.76 -0.78 0.86
N ARG A 128 -9.59 -1.31 -0.37
CA ARG A 128 -9.04 -2.67 -0.58
C ARG A 128 -7.55 -2.75 -0.27
N SER A 129 -6.82 -1.67 -0.55
CA SER A 129 -5.37 -1.63 -0.48
C SER A 129 -4.92 -1.38 0.94
N ASN A 130 -5.64 -0.52 1.67
CA ASN A 130 -5.36 -0.28 3.09
C ASN A 130 -5.47 -1.56 3.93
N SER A 131 -6.53 -2.35 3.75
CA SER A 131 -6.72 -3.61 4.49
C SER A 131 -5.62 -4.64 4.17
N LEU A 132 -5.21 -4.76 2.89
CA LEU A 132 -4.12 -5.64 2.49
C LEU A 132 -2.78 -5.19 3.07
N PHE A 133 -2.49 -3.89 3.05
CA PHE A 133 -1.24 -3.34 3.59
C PHE A 133 -1.14 -3.52 5.10
N ILE A 134 -2.21 -3.24 5.85
CA ILE A 134 -2.28 -3.49 7.30
C ILE A 134 -2.06 -4.98 7.59
N SER A 135 -2.67 -5.87 6.81
CA SER A 135 -2.50 -7.32 6.97
C SER A 135 -1.05 -7.77 6.75
N ILE A 136 -0.41 -7.30 5.67
CA ILE A 136 1.00 -7.62 5.37
C ILE A 136 1.91 -7.10 6.49
N LEU A 137 1.66 -5.88 6.99
CA LEU A 137 2.42 -5.29 8.09
C LEU A 137 2.31 -6.14 9.36
N LEU A 138 1.09 -6.57 9.74
CA LEU A 138 0.87 -7.43 10.90
C LEU A 138 1.61 -8.77 10.79
N VAL A 139 1.50 -9.44 9.64
CA VAL A 139 2.20 -10.72 9.40
C VAL A 139 3.71 -10.52 9.48
N SER A 140 4.22 -9.46 8.86
CA SER A 140 5.65 -9.16 8.85
C SER A 140 6.21 -8.86 10.26
N PHE A 141 5.39 -8.27 11.14
CA PHE A 141 5.73 -8.00 12.53
C PHE A 141 5.86 -9.31 13.33
N ILE A 142 4.87 -10.20 13.22
CA ILE A 142 4.89 -11.51 13.88
C ILE A 142 6.11 -12.33 13.41
N VAL A 143 6.34 -12.38 12.10
CA VAL A 143 7.49 -13.09 11.50
C VAL A 143 8.83 -12.53 11.99
N THR A 144 8.91 -11.22 12.29
CA THR A 144 10.15 -10.58 12.77
C THR A 144 10.36 -10.80 14.27
N ILE A 145 9.30 -10.82 15.08
CA ILE A 145 9.41 -11.06 16.53
C ILE A 145 9.89 -12.48 16.84
N ILE A 146 9.43 -13.49 16.10
CA ILE A 146 9.79 -14.89 16.35
C ILE A 146 11.31 -15.13 16.39
N PRO A 147 12.11 -14.76 15.36
CA PRO A 147 13.55 -14.97 15.38
C PRO A 147 14.27 -14.08 16.41
N VAL A 148 13.76 -12.86 16.67
CA VAL A 148 14.33 -11.99 17.71
C VAL A 148 14.09 -12.61 19.09
N GLY A 149 12.87 -13.07 19.38
CA GLY A 149 12.54 -13.74 20.64
C GLY A 149 13.34 -15.03 20.83
N TYR A 150 13.46 -15.84 19.78
CA TYR A 150 14.32 -17.03 19.79
C TYR A 150 15.78 -16.68 20.07
N SER A 151 16.30 -15.61 19.45
CA SER A 151 17.68 -15.16 19.68
C SER A 151 17.93 -14.70 21.11
N ILE A 152 16.93 -14.11 21.78
CA ILE A 152 17.04 -13.65 23.16
C ILE A 152 16.95 -14.81 24.15
N ALA A 153 16.08 -15.78 23.88
CA ALA A 153 15.77 -16.87 24.80
C ALA A 153 16.83 -17.98 24.78
N GLU A 154 17.28 -18.38 23.59
CA GLU A 154 18.07 -19.62 23.41
C GLU A 154 19.51 -19.38 22.96
N ILE A 155 19.81 -18.27 22.28
CA ILE A 155 21.16 -18.03 21.74
C ILE A 155 22.08 -17.48 22.84
N THR A 156 23.22 -18.14 23.02
CA THR A 156 24.25 -17.72 23.97
C THR A 156 24.96 -16.45 23.47
N PRO A 157 25.12 -15.42 24.31
CA PRO A 157 25.78 -14.19 23.91
C PRO A 157 27.28 -14.41 23.67
N SER A 158 27.89 -13.53 22.88
CA SER A 158 29.33 -13.56 22.59
C SER A 158 30.18 -13.45 23.85
N MET A 159 31.15 -14.34 24.02
CA MET A 159 32.05 -14.36 25.19
C MET A 159 33.11 -13.25 25.20
N SER A 160 33.27 -12.51 24.10
CA SER A 160 34.35 -11.51 23.94
C SER A 160 33.84 -10.06 23.81
N CYS A 161 32.53 -9.84 23.72
CA CYS A 161 31.96 -8.56 23.30
C CYS A 161 30.56 -8.32 23.85
N GLY A 162 30.19 -7.04 23.98
CA GLY A 162 28.83 -6.60 24.27
C GLY A 162 28.52 -6.53 25.77
N PRO A 163 27.39 -5.92 26.14
CA PRO A 163 26.99 -5.76 27.55
C PRO A 163 26.59 -7.08 28.23
N PHE A 164 26.34 -8.14 27.46
CA PHE A 164 25.91 -9.46 27.95
C PHE A 164 27.04 -10.51 27.97
N GLN A 165 28.30 -10.06 28.01
CA GLN A 165 29.47 -10.94 27.96
C GLN A 165 29.49 -11.94 29.13
N GLY A 166 29.65 -13.24 28.84
CA GLY A 166 29.81 -14.28 29.88
C GLY A 166 28.51 -14.80 30.50
N LEU A 167 27.35 -14.29 30.08
CA LEU A 167 26.03 -14.77 30.51
C LEU A 167 25.62 -16.04 29.73
N LYS A 168 24.77 -16.87 30.35
CA LYS A 168 24.23 -18.08 29.71
C LYS A 168 23.16 -17.73 28.67
N THR A 169 22.28 -16.78 28.97
CA THR A 169 21.25 -16.28 28.05
C THR A 169 21.05 -14.79 28.26
N ILE A 170 20.62 -14.06 27.21
CA ILE A 170 20.29 -12.63 27.32
C ILE A 170 19.08 -12.44 28.25
N TRP A 171 18.17 -13.42 28.26
CA TRP A 171 16.98 -13.45 29.11
C TRP A 171 17.29 -13.35 30.61
N SER A 172 18.35 -13.99 31.12
CA SER A 172 18.68 -13.94 32.54
C SER A 172 19.06 -12.53 32.99
N GLU A 173 19.78 -11.80 32.15
CA GLU A 173 20.15 -10.42 32.47
C GLU A 173 18.98 -9.46 32.33
N MET A 174 18.09 -9.71 31.38
CA MET A 174 16.87 -8.93 31.24
C MET A 174 16.00 -9.00 32.51
N ILE A 175 15.91 -10.17 33.14
CA ILE A 175 15.22 -10.33 34.43
C ILE A 175 15.91 -9.56 35.55
N ASN A 176 17.25 -9.55 35.59
CA ASN A 176 18.01 -8.79 36.60
C ASN A 176 17.76 -7.28 36.46
N VAL A 177 17.80 -6.75 35.24
CA VAL A 177 17.49 -5.33 34.97
C VAL A 177 16.04 -5.00 35.33
N ILE A 178 15.11 -5.91 35.06
CA ILE A 178 13.71 -5.78 35.52
C ILE A 178 13.66 -5.73 37.04
N ALA A 179 14.45 -6.53 37.75
CA ALA A 179 14.51 -6.54 39.22
C ALA A 179 15.08 -5.25 39.83
N GLU A 180 15.82 -4.44 39.06
CA GLU A 180 16.32 -3.12 39.48
C GLU A 180 15.34 -1.98 39.19
N LEU A 181 14.33 -2.19 38.35
CA LEU A 181 13.29 -1.21 38.03
C LEU A 181 12.32 -1.00 39.22
N PRO A 182 11.66 0.17 39.35
CA PRO A 182 10.73 0.43 40.43
C PRO A 182 9.57 -0.58 40.41
N HIS A 183 9.05 -0.90 41.60
CA HIS A 183 8.12 -2.02 41.81
C HIS A 183 6.89 -1.99 40.88
N TRP A 184 6.38 -0.80 40.53
CA TRP A 184 5.25 -0.66 39.60
C TRP A 184 5.58 -1.13 38.18
N LEU A 185 6.81 -0.91 37.70
CA LEU A 185 7.28 -1.36 36.38
C LEU A 185 7.50 -2.86 36.35
N GLN A 186 8.07 -3.43 37.42
CA GLN A 186 8.23 -4.88 37.56
C GLN A 186 6.90 -5.61 37.41
N THR A 187 5.88 -5.18 38.18
CA THR A 187 4.56 -5.81 38.15
C THR A 187 3.94 -5.75 36.76
N VAL A 188 4.08 -4.63 36.05
CA VAL A 188 3.57 -4.49 34.67
C VAL A 188 4.29 -5.41 33.70
N VAL A 189 5.62 -5.47 33.76
CA VAL A 189 6.43 -6.28 32.84
C VAL A 189 6.20 -7.77 33.07
N PHE A 190 6.18 -8.23 34.32
CA PHE A 190 5.86 -9.62 34.65
C PHE A 190 4.41 -9.98 34.28
N PHE A 191 3.46 -9.07 34.49
CA PHE A 191 2.07 -9.25 34.07
C PHE A 191 1.97 -9.41 32.54
N MET A 192 2.68 -8.59 31.76
CA MET A 192 2.69 -8.70 30.29
C MET A 192 3.37 -9.99 29.79
N GLY A 193 4.42 -10.46 30.48
CA GLY A 193 5.10 -11.71 30.15
C GLY A 193 4.34 -12.98 30.55
N THR A 194 3.27 -12.84 31.34
CA THR A 194 2.48 -13.99 31.79
C THR A 194 1.60 -14.50 30.65
N ALA A 195 1.46 -15.84 30.53
CA ALA A 195 0.60 -16.47 29.54
C ALA A 195 -0.86 -15.96 29.60
N GLY A 196 -1.33 -15.59 30.79
CA GLY A 196 -2.64 -14.98 31.02
C GLY A 196 -2.86 -13.61 30.38
N PHE A 197 -1.81 -12.87 30.01
CA PHE A 197 -1.91 -11.64 29.23
C PHE A 197 -1.57 -11.87 27.76
N ALA A 198 -0.52 -12.63 27.47
CA ALA A 198 -0.05 -12.88 26.12
C ALA A 198 -1.09 -13.60 25.25
N VAL A 199 -1.76 -14.63 25.78
CA VAL A 199 -2.78 -15.40 25.06
C VAL A 199 -3.98 -14.52 24.66
N PRO A 200 -4.65 -13.79 25.57
CA PRO A 200 -5.74 -12.91 25.18
C PRO A 200 -5.27 -11.75 24.29
N ALA A 201 -4.06 -11.22 24.46
CA ALA A 201 -3.52 -10.19 23.55
C ALA A 201 -3.38 -10.73 22.11
N ILE A 202 -2.88 -11.95 21.93
CA ILE A 202 -2.81 -12.62 20.62
C ILE A 202 -4.21 -12.85 20.05
N ILE A 203 -5.17 -13.29 20.87
CA ILE A 203 -6.57 -13.46 20.44
C ILE A 203 -7.16 -12.12 19.97
N ILE A 204 -6.95 -11.03 20.72
CA ILE A 204 -7.41 -9.69 20.34
C ILE A 204 -6.77 -9.26 19.01
N LEU A 205 -5.47 -9.53 18.79
CA LEU A 205 -4.80 -9.24 17.52
C LEU A 205 -5.39 -10.03 16.35
N ILE A 206 -5.71 -11.32 16.55
CA ILE A 206 -6.38 -12.15 15.55
C ILE A 206 -7.79 -11.66 15.27
N LEU A 207 -8.54 -11.28 16.31
CA LEU A 207 -9.90 -10.72 16.16
C LEU A 207 -9.87 -9.37 15.44
N ALA A 208 -8.94 -8.48 15.78
CA ALA A 208 -8.74 -7.22 15.10
C ALA A 208 -8.40 -7.46 13.62
N TRP A 209 -7.50 -8.40 13.33
CA TRP A 209 -7.17 -8.80 11.97
C TRP A 209 -8.40 -9.32 11.21
N TYR A 210 -9.17 -10.23 11.82
CA TYR A 210 -10.42 -10.74 11.24
C TYR A 210 -11.45 -9.64 11.02
N TYR A 211 -11.61 -8.71 11.97
CA TYR A 211 -12.49 -7.55 11.85
C TYR A 211 -12.10 -6.68 10.66
N TYR A 212 -10.82 -6.31 10.53
CA TYR A 212 -10.34 -5.51 9.40
C TYR A 212 -10.50 -6.26 8.07
N TYR A 213 -10.32 -7.57 8.06
CA TYR A 213 -10.58 -8.41 6.90
C TYR A 213 -12.07 -8.41 6.53
N ALA A 214 -12.96 -8.63 7.51
CA ALA A 214 -14.41 -8.68 7.32
C ALA A 214 -14.98 -7.32 6.88
N VAL A 215 -14.55 -6.22 7.48
CA VAL A 215 -14.88 -4.86 7.04
C VAL A 215 -14.37 -4.62 5.62
N GLY A 216 -13.16 -5.08 5.32
CA GLY A 216 -12.62 -5.08 3.97
C GLY A 216 -13.52 -5.81 2.98
N ALA A 217 -14.03 -6.99 3.33
CA ALA A 217 -14.96 -7.78 2.52
C ALA A 217 -16.34 -7.14 2.37
N ALA A 218 -16.93 -6.63 3.45
CA ALA A 218 -18.23 -5.95 3.43
C ALA A 218 -18.19 -4.69 2.55
N ASN A 219 -17.12 -3.89 2.67
CA ASN A 219 -16.91 -2.75 1.80
C ASN A 219 -16.81 -3.18 0.32
N LYS A 220 -16.21 -4.35 0.01
CA LYS A 220 -16.19 -4.88 -1.37
C LYS A 220 -17.60 -5.09 -1.89
N HIS A 221 -18.44 -5.77 -1.11
CA HIS A 221 -19.82 -6.06 -1.48
C HIS A 221 -20.65 -4.79 -1.68
N MET A 222 -20.60 -3.86 -0.72
CA MET A 222 -21.38 -2.62 -0.75
C MET A 222 -21.15 -1.80 -2.03
N VAL A 223 -19.89 -1.63 -2.46
CA VAL A 223 -19.62 -0.88 -3.70
C VAL A 223 -19.98 -1.66 -4.95
N SER A 224 -20.02 -2.99 -4.92
CA SER A 224 -20.57 -3.74 -6.04
C SER A 224 -22.06 -3.44 -6.20
N LEU A 225 -22.79 -3.38 -5.09
CA LEU A 225 -24.21 -3.01 -5.11
C LEU A 225 -24.41 -1.57 -5.60
N LEU A 226 -23.65 -0.61 -5.09
CA LEU A 226 -23.73 0.79 -5.53
C LEU A 226 -23.43 0.95 -7.03
N LYS A 227 -22.46 0.21 -7.56
CA LYS A 227 -22.19 0.21 -9.02
C LYS A 227 -23.34 -0.36 -9.83
N ASN A 228 -23.93 -1.46 -9.37
CA ASN A 228 -25.09 -2.05 -10.04
C ASN A 228 -26.29 -1.10 -10.00
N GLN A 229 -26.54 -0.44 -8.86
CA GLN A 229 -27.59 0.57 -8.74
C GLN A 229 -27.38 1.73 -9.71
N LEU A 230 -26.14 2.24 -9.83
CA LEU A 230 -25.80 3.31 -10.78
C LEU A 230 -26.07 2.89 -12.24
N ILE A 231 -25.75 1.64 -12.61
CA ILE A 231 -26.00 1.10 -13.95
C ILE A 231 -27.51 0.97 -14.21
N LEU A 232 -28.28 0.48 -13.24
CA LEU A 232 -29.74 0.37 -13.36
C LEU A 232 -30.38 1.75 -13.52
N GLU A 233 -29.98 2.72 -12.70
CA GLU A 233 -30.48 4.10 -12.80
C GLU A 233 -30.10 4.75 -14.15
N GLY A 234 -28.91 4.46 -14.66
CA GLY A 234 -28.48 4.90 -16.00
C GLY A 234 -29.35 4.32 -17.11
N HIS A 235 -29.70 3.03 -17.03
CA HIS A 235 -30.57 2.38 -18.01
C HIS A 235 -32.01 2.91 -17.96
N ASP A 236 -32.55 3.16 -16.75
CA ASP A 236 -33.89 3.72 -16.58
C ASP A 236 -34.00 5.15 -17.14
N LYS A 237 -32.97 5.98 -16.91
CA LYS A 237 -32.90 7.32 -17.51
C LYS A 237 -32.87 7.28 -19.04
N GLN A 238 -32.08 6.39 -19.63
CA GLN A 238 -32.04 6.20 -21.08
C GLN A 238 -33.39 5.74 -21.63
N PHE A 239 -34.06 4.83 -20.94
CA PHE A 239 -35.38 4.36 -21.31
C PHE A 239 -36.41 5.50 -21.27
N LEU A 240 -36.46 6.28 -20.19
CA LEU A 240 -37.36 7.44 -20.06
C LEU A 240 -37.11 8.49 -21.15
N LEU A 241 -35.85 8.81 -21.45
CA LEU A 241 -35.50 9.74 -22.53
C LEU A 241 -35.96 9.23 -23.90
N SER A 242 -35.78 7.94 -24.18
CA SER A 242 -36.23 7.34 -25.45
C SER A 242 -37.75 7.39 -25.64
N ARG A 243 -38.52 7.24 -24.55
CA ARG A 243 -39.98 7.36 -24.58
C ARG A 243 -40.42 8.81 -24.77
N LEU A 244 -39.75 9.76 -24.12
CA LEU A 244 -40.01 11.18 -24.31
C LEU A 244 -39.78 11.61 -25.76
N ASP A 245 -38.67 11.18 -26.37
CA ASP A 245 -38.33 11.48 -27.76
C ASP A 245 -39.38 10.93 -28.75
N GLN A 246 -39.86 9.70 -28.52
CA GLN A 246 -40.96 9.11 -29.31
C GLN A 246 -42.25 9.92 -29.21
N MET A 247 -42.61 10.41 -28.02
CA MET A 247 -43.80 11.25 -27.83
C MET A 247 -43.66 12.61 -28.51
N ILE A 248 -42.49 13.25 -28.40
CA ILE A 248 -42.20 14.52 -29.07
C ILE A 248 -42.29 14.36 -30.59
N LYS A 249 -41.67 13.30 -31.14
CA LYS A 249 -41.72 13.02 -32.58
C LYS A 249 -43.16 12.82 -33.05
N LYS A 250 -43.96 12.04 -32.33
CA LYS A 250 -45.37 11.82 -32.65
C LYS A 250 -46.18 13.12 -32.60
N SER A 251 -46.01 13.94 -31.55
CA SER A 251 -46.69 15.24 -31.46
C SER A 251 -46.31 16.20 -32.59
N THR A 252 -45.05 16.18 -33.03
CA THR A 252 -44.57 16.99 -34.15
C THR A 252 -45.18 16.51 -35.48
N GLU A 253 -45.28 15.19 -35.69
CA GLU A 253 -45.95 14.59 -36.86
C GLU A 253 -47.46 14.91 -36.88
N ASP A 254 -48.14 14.84 -35.72
CA ASP A 254 -49.55 15.18 -35.57
C ASP A 254 -49.79 16.68 -35.86
N ASP A 255 -48.93 17.58 -35.36
CA ASP A 255 -49.01 19.04 -35.62
C ASP A 255 -48.79 19.39 -37.11
N VAL A 256 -47.83 18.72 -37.76
CA VAL A 256 -47.57 18.89 -39.20
C VAL A 256 -48.77 18.41 -40.01
N THR A 257 -49.35 17.27 -39.66
CA THR A 257 -50.53 16.72 -40.32
C THR A 257 -51.74 17.63 -40.14
N ALA A 258 -51.99 18.13 -38.93
CA ALA A 258 -53.08 19.05 -38.63
C ALA A 258 -52.92 20.43 -39.31
N ARG A 259 -51.69 20.90 -39.55
CA ARG A 259 -51.44 22.09 -40.39
C ARG A 259 -51.71 21.80 -41.87
N SER A 260 -51.30 20.64 -42.37
CA SER A 260 -51.55 20.26 -43.77
C SER A 260 -53.04 20.12 -44.07
N SER A 261 -53.83 19.54 -43.16
CA SER A 261 -55.29 19.44 -43.31
C SER A 261 -55.99 20.79 -43.29
N ARG A 262 -55.57 21.72 -42.41
CA ARG A 262 -56.10 23.09 -42.38
C ARG A 262 -55.83 23.86 -43.66
N ASN A 263 -54.61 23.75 -44.20
CA ASN A 263 -54.27 24.38 -45.48
C ASN A 263 -55.10 23.79 -46.64
N PHE A 264 -55.38 22.49 -46.62
CA PHE A 264 -56.23 21.84 -47.62
C PHE A 264 -57.70 22.26 -47.54
N GLU A 265 -58.25 22.46 -46.33
CA GLU A 265 -59.60 22.99 -46.14
C GLU A 265 -59.74 24.46 -46.59
N ASP A 266 -58.73 25.31 -46.35
CA ASP A 266 -58.71 26.70 -46.85
C ASP A 266 -58.66 26.78 -48.39
N ASP A 267 -57.82 25.95 -49.03
CA ASP A 267 -57.76 25.86 -50.50
C ASP A 267 -59.10 25.36 -51.11
N THR A 268 -59.80 24.47 -50.42
CA THR A 268 -61.09 23.93 -50.87
C THR A 268 -62.23 24.95 -50.65
N SER A 269 -62.18 25.75 -49.59
CA SER A 269 -63.15 26.82 -49.32
C SER A 269 -63.03 27.98 -50.32
N HIS A 270 -61.80 28.35 -50.72
CA HIS A 270 -61.58 29.36 -51.76
C HIS A 270 -61.99 28.89 -53.18
N GLY A 271 -62.07 27.59 -53.42
CA GLY A 271 -62.54 27.02 -54.69
C GLY A 271 -64.07 26.99 -54.86
N ASN A 272 -64.83 26.87 -53.76
CA ASN A 272 -66.29 26.80 -53.85
C ASN A 272 -66.96 28.17 -54.06
N ASP A 273 -66.36 29.27 -53.61
CA ASP A 273 -66.90 30.63 -53.78
C ASP A 273 -66.80 31.15 -55.24
N GLN A 274 -66.06 30.46 -56.12
CA GLN A 274 -65.97 30.79 -57.55
C GLN A 274 -66.94 30.00 -58.45
N THR A 275 -67.79 29.14 -57.88
CA THR A 275 -68.73 28.29 -58.66
C THR A 275 -70.21 28.68 -58.52
N LEU A 276 -70.52 29.80 -57.85
CA LEU A 276 -71.89 30.28 -57.61
C LEU A 276 -72.21 31.61 -58.35
N GLU A 277 -71.46 31.92 -59.41
CA GLU A 277 -71.83 32.91 -60.43
C GLU A 277 -71.72 32.29 -61.83
N ALA A 278 -72.70 31.46 -62.20
CA ALA A 278 -73.03 31.12 -63.58
C ALA A 278 -74.49 30.69 -63.69
#